data_AF-A0A8B8AVK3-F1
#
_entry.id   AF-A0A8B8AVK3-F1
#
_cell.length_a   1.000
_cell.length_b   1.000
_cell.length_c   1.000
_cell.angle_alpha   90.00
_cell.angle_beta   90.00
_cell.angle_gamma   90.00
#
_symmetry.space_group_name_H-M   'P 1'
#
loop_
_entity.id
_entity.type
_entity.pdbx_description
1 polymer ?
#
loop_
_entity_poly.entity_id
_entity_poly.type
_entity_poly.pdbx_seq_one_letter_code
_entity_poly.pdbx_strand_id
1 'polypeptide(L)'
;MAENKLLFLFLLNVVDQTTVSVLGTCDLGFIGQNCNISCRYPSYGQGCQNRCNCYQMNCDFKTGCKDGSPTLPPESSVTKTEVDLVDETSSSAKGCPLGYTGNRCEIPCRYPSFGKDCQSVCNCTEKLCNHIRGCHDSSNICSSGKYSSHNVMIYSIVIGLLLLLTIIQFSVYFYLLYCFRIGRIFLTFSFKV
;
A
#
# COMPACT_ATOMS: atom_id res chain seq x y z
N MET A 1 47.47 18.13 -61.89
CA MET A 1 46.65 16.96 -62.24
C MET A 1 47.09 15.84 -61.33
N ALA A 2 46.15 15.27 -60.56
CA ALA A 2 46.31 14.15 -59.62
C ALA A 2 47.17 14.39 -58.36
N GLU A 3 46.75 14.05 -57.14
CA GLU A 3 45.42 13.77 -56.62
C GLU A 3 45.40 14.17 -55.15
N ASN A 4 44.51 15.11 -54.87
CA ASN A 4 44.14 15.64 -53.56
C ASN A 4 43.25 14.63 -52.80
N LYS A 5 43.63 13.35 -52.81
CA LYS A 5 42.78 12.22 -52.38
C LYS A 5 43.19 11.63 -51.04
N LEU A 6 44.44 11.82 -50.63
CA LEU A 6 44.92 11.33 -49.33
C LEU A 6 44.45 12.22 -48.17
N LEU A 7 44.32 13.53 -48.38
CA LEU A 7 43.84 14.47 -47.37
C LEU A 7 42.32 14.37 -47.15
N PHE A 8 41.57 13.93 -48.18
CA PHE A 8 40.14 13.63 -48.08
C PHE A 8 39.84 12.29 -47.38
N LEU A 9 40.79 11.34 -47.36
CA LEU A 9 40.62 10.06 -46.65
C LEU A 9 40.87 10.15 -45.14
N PHE A 10 41.61 11.17 -44.68
CA PHE A 10 41.82 11.37 -43.24
C PHE A 10 40.70 12.16 -42.55
N LEU A 11 39.87 12.90 -43.30
CA LEU A 11 38.67 13.55 -42.76
C LEU A 11 37.44 12.61 -42.65
N LEU A 12 37.48 11.42 -43.26
CA LEU A 12 36.48 10.37 -43.03
C LEU A 12 36.74 9.52 -41.77
N ASN A 13 37.81 9.81 -41.02
CA ASN A 13 38.15 9.08 -39.79
C ASN A 13 37.93 9.89 -38.51
N VAL A 14 37.28 11.06 -38.57
CA VAL A 14 36.97 11.89 -37.38
C VAL A 14 35.58 12.55 -37.48
N VAL A 15 34.55 11.73 -37.70
CA VAL A 15 33.17 11.86 -37.17
C VAL A 15 32.64 10.41 -37.18
N ASP A 16 32.72 9.66 -36.10
CA ASP A 16 31.74 9.76 -35.01
C ASP A 16 32.42 9.42 -33.68
N GLN A 17 32.90 10.45 -32.99
CA GLN A 17 33.03 10.36 -31.55
C GLN A 17 31.61 10.25 -31.03
N THR A 18 31.31 9.07 -30.49
CA THR A 18 30.11 8.80 -29.71
C THR A 18 28.82 8.78 -30.54
N THR A 19 28.35 7.58 -30.87
CA THR A 19 26.91 7.33 -31.04
C THR A 19 26.22 7.61 -29.71
N VAL A 20 26.08 8.88 -29.31
CA VAL A 20 25.14 9.32 -28.29
C VAL A 20 23.77 9.26 -28.93
N SER A 21 23.19 8.06 -28.76
CA SER A 21 21.77 7.73 -28.62
C SER A 21 20.86 8.10 -29.80
N VAL A 22 20.04 7.21 -30.36
CA VAL A 22 18.92 6.51 -29.71
C VAL A 22 18.50 5.41 -30.70
N LEU A 23 18.45 4.14 -30.31
CA LEU A 23 17.17 3.53 -29.99
C LEU A 23 17.40 2.44 -28.95
N GLY A 24 16.94 2.67 -27.72
CA GLY A 24 17.00 1.71 -26.62
C GLY A 24 16.11 0.50 -26.88
N THR A 25 16.49 -0.35 -27.83
CA THR A 25 15.82 -1.61 -28.08
C THR A 25 16.46 -2.68 -27.23
N CYS A 26 15.77 -3.00 -26.15
CA CYS A 26 16.12 -4.09 -25.27
C CYS A 26 15.90 -5.45 -25.94
N ASP A 27 16.53 -6.49 -25.37
CA ASP A 27 16.28 -7.87 -25.76
C ASP A 27 14.78 -8.22 -25.62
N LEU A 28 14.35 -9.26 -26.35
CA LEU A 28 12.98 -9.74 -26.30
C LEU A 28 12.54 -9.96 -24.85
N GLY A 29 11.37 -9.43 -24.54
CA GLY A 29 10.82 -9.53 -23.21
C GLY A 29 11.38 -8.54 -22.21
N PHE A 30 12.23 -7.58 -22.61
CA PHE A 30 12.75 -6.54 -21.72
C PHE A 30 12.46 -5.14 -22.26
N ILE A 31 12.35 -4.17 -21.35
CA ILE A 31 12.12 -2.75 -21.59
C ILE A 31 12.88 -1.87 -20.59
N GLY A 32 12.82 -0.56 -20.80
CA GLY A 32 13.40 0.47 -19.94
C GLY A 32 14.74 0.98 -20.44
N GLN A 33 15.22 2.10 -19.89
CA GLN A 33 16.45 2.76 -20.33
C GLN A 33 17.69 1.86 -20.18
N ASN A 34 17.66 0.94 -19.20
CA ASN A 34 18.74 -0.03 -18.92
C ASN A 34 18.34 -1.49 -19.18
N CYS A 35 17.20 -1.74 -19.86
CA CYS A 35 16.76 -3.10 -20.23
C CYS A 35 16.62 -4.12 -19.09
N ASN A 36 16.33 -3.65 -17.87
CA ASN A 36 16.20 -4.50 -16.68
C ASN A 36 14.75 -4.81 -16.30
N ILE A 37 13.77 -4.37 -17.08
CA ILE A 37 12.35 -4.55 -16.78
C ILE A 37 11.81 -5.61 -17.72
N SER A 38 11.43 -6.77 -17.21
CA SER A 38 10.79 -7.80 -18.03
C SER A 38 9.35 -7.43 -18.39
N CYS A 39 8.85 -7.88 -19.53
CA CYS A 39 7.45 -7.68 -19.92
C CYS A 39 6.50 -8.25 -18.86
N ARG A 40 5.54 -7.42 -18.47
CA ARG A 40 4.49 -7.81 -17.53
C ARG A 40 3.38 -8.50 -18.31
N TYR A 41 2.89 -9.62 -17.77
CA TYR A 41 1.71 -10.32 -18.31
C TYR A 41 0.52 -9.34 -18.46
N PRO A 42 -0.21 -9.37 -19.59
CA PRO A 42 -0.18 -10.37 -20.67
C PRO A 42 0.82 -10.06 -21.80
N SER A 43 1.71 -9.10 -21.65
CA SER A 43 2.60 -8.69 -22.74
C SER A 43 3.89 -9.52 -22.84
N TYR A 44 4.40 -9.69 -24.05
CA TYR A 44 5.68 -10.37 -24.33
C TYR A 44 6.38 -9.83 -25.59
N GLY A 45 7.59 -10.30 -25.86
CA GLY A 45 8.32 -10.05 -27.11
C GLY A 45 9.01 -8.69 -27.18
N GLN A 46 9.30 -8.21 -28.39
CA GLN A 46 10.05 -6.97 -28.59
C GLN A 46 9.25 -5.77 -28.07
N GLY A 47 9.81 -5.02 -27.13
CA GLY A 47 9.16 -3.85 -26.54
C GLY A 47 7.81 -4.15 -25.86
N CYS A 48 7.54 -5.40 -25.49
CA CYS A 48 6.28 -5.85 -24.90
C CYS A 48 5.03 -5.56 -25.76
N GLN A 49 5.17 -5.56 -27.09
CA GLN A 49 4.07 -5.22 -28.01
C GLN A 49 3.13 -6.40 -28.30
N ASN A 50 3.56 -7.64 -28.02
CA ASN A 50 2.72 -8.82 -28.23
C ASN A 50 1.92 -9.14 -26.98
N ARG A 51 0.76 -9.80 -27.13
CA ARG A 51 -0.12 -10.19 -26.02
C ARG A 51 -0.34 -11.71 -26.01
N CYS A 52 -0.14 -12.34 -24.86
CA CYS A 52 -0.46 -13.74 -24.62
C CYS A 52 -1.97 -13.96 -24.62
N ASN A 53 -2.41 -15.00 -25.34
CA ASN A 53 -3.78 -15.50 -25.33
C ASN A 53 -3.88 -16.85 -24.58
N CYS A 54 -3.16 -16.95 -23.47
CA CYS A 54 -3.06 -18.13 -22.62
C CYS A 54 -2.95 -17.67 -21.16
N TYR A 55 -3.16 -18.59 -20.21
CA TYR A 55 -2.96 -18.30 -18.79
C TYR A 55 -1.52 -17.84 -18.47
N GLN A 56 -1.36 -17.01 -17.44
CA GLN A 56 -0.08 -16.42 -17.03
C GLN A 56 1.03 -17.46 -16.80
N MET A 57 0.69 -18.62 -16.22
CA MET A 57 1.63 -19.72 -15.99
C MET A 57 2.23 -20.32 -17.27
N ASN A 58 1.59 -20.09 -18.42
CA ASN A 58 1.98 -20.59 -19.73
C ASN A 58 2.48 -19.49 -20.68
N CYS A 59 2.58 -18.24 -20.20
CA CYS A 59 3.05 -17.10 -20.96
C CYS A 59 4.49 -16.74 -20.55
N ASP A 60 5.43 -17.00 -21.45
CA ASP A 60 6.81 -16.53 -21.35
C ASP A 60 6.90 -15.07 -21.79
N PHE A 61 7.56 -14.23 -21.01
CA PHE A 61 7.66 -12.79 -21.30
C PHE A 61 8.53 -12.49 -22.53
N LYS A 62 9.32 -13.44 -23.03
CA LYS A 62 10.11 -13.32 -24.26
C LYS A 62 9.36 -13.88 -25.47
N THR A 63 8.84 -15.10 -25.37
CA THR A 63 8.31 -15.85 -26.53
C THR A 63 6.79 -16.01 -26.55
N GLY A 64 6.09 -15.72 -25.46
CA GLY A 64 4.64 -15.78 -25.37
C GLY A 64 4.12 -17.13 -24.91
N CYS A 65 3.03 -17.61 -25.53
CA CYS A 65 2.37 -18.83 -25.09
C CYS A 65 3.18 -20.08 -25.47
N LYS A 66 3.35 -21.00 -24.51
CA LYS A 66 3.93 -22.32 -24.77
C LYS A 66 3.06 -23.09 -25.78
N ASP A 67 3.71 -23.86 -26.65
CA ASP A 67 3.03 -24.75 -27.58
C ASP A 67 2.10 -25.71 -26.83
N GLY A 68 0.85 -25.84 -27.30
CA GLY A 68 -0.17 -26.65 -26.66
C GLY A 68 -0.82 -26.02 -25.41
N SER A 69 -0.51 -24.77 -25.07
CA SER A 69 -1.22 -24.06 -24.00
C SER A 69 -2.71 -23.86 -24.37
N PRO A 70 -3.64 -24.03 -23.41
CA PRO A 70 -5.03 -23.65 -23.61
C PRO A 70 -5.16 -22.18 -24.00
N THR A 71 -5.90 -21.91 -25.08
CA THR A 71 -6.23 -20.57 -25.52
C THR A 71 -7.35 -19.99 -24.65
N LEU A 72 -7.21 -18.75 -24.20
CA LEU A 72 -8.30 -18.09 -23.47
C LEU A 72 -9.47 -17.81 -24.45
N PRO A 73 -10.72 -18.01 -24.01
CA PRO A 73 -11.87 -17.66 -24.84
C PRO A 73 -11.87 -16.16 -25.15
N PRO A 74 -12.29 -15.75 -26.36
CA PRO A 74 -12.41 -14.33 -26.69
C PRO A 74 -13.40 -13.66 -25.73
N GLU A 75 -13.03 -12.47 -25.25
CA GLU A 75 -13.78 -11.70 -24.24
C GLU A 75 -15.21 -11.32 -24.72
N SER A 76 -15.52 -11.53 -26.00
CA SER A 76 -16.83 -11.32 -26.62
C SER A 76 -17.70 -12.58 -26.74
N SER A 77 -17.22 -13.77 -26.37
CA SER A 77 -18.02 -15.01 -26.41
C SER A 77 -18.62 -15.41 -25.06
N VAL A 78 -18.60 -14.53 -24.06
CA VAL A 78 -19.55 -14.64 -22.94
C VAL A 78 -20.86 -14.06 -23.44
N THR A 79 -21.63 -14.89 -24.15
CA THR A 79 -23.08 -14.74 -24.20
C THR A 79 -23.56 -14.59 -22.77
N LYS A 80 -23.96 -13.37 -22.41
CA LYS A 80 -24.78 -13.10 -21.24
C LYS A 80 -26.09 -13.86 -21.44
N THR A 81 -26.10 -15.12 -21.02
CA THR A 81 -27.34 -15.85 -20.78
C THR A 81 -27.55 -15.84 -19.29
N GLU A 82 -28.77 -15.48 -18.92
CA GLU A 82 -29.31 -15.23 -17.59
C GLU A 82 -28.96 -16.29 -16.54
N VAL A 83 -29.18 -15.89 -15.28
CA VAL A 83 -29.25 -16.68 -14.03
C VAL A 83 -28.03 -16.48 -13.13
N ASP A 84 -28.06 -15.40 -12.33
CA ASP A 84 -28.21 -15.54 -10.88
C ASP A 84 -28.61 -14.18 -10.25
N LEU A 85 -29.55 -14.26 -9.32
CA LEU A 85 -30.41 -13.19 -8.80
C LEU A 85 -29.78 -12.42 -7.62
N VAL A 86 -30.33 -11.21 -7.43
CA VAL A 86 -30.31 -10.35 -6.22
C VAL A 86 -29.00 -9.56 -6.04
N ASP A 87 -28.98 -8.23 -6.20
CA ASP A 87 -29.83 -7.29 -5.48
C ASP A 87 -30.14 -6.03 -6.33
N GLU A 88 -31.43 -5.72 -6.45
CA GLU A 88 -31.92 -4.43 -6.91
C GLU A 88 -31.76 -3.40 -5.81
N THR A 89 -31.01 -2.33 -6.06
CA THR A 89 -31.42 -1.00 -5.62
C THR A 89 -30.87 0.06 -6.56
N SER A 90 -31.73 0.42 -7.51
CA SER A 90 -32.08 1.80 -7.84
C SER A 90 -31.01 2.80 -8.28
N SER A 91 -31.39 3.47 -9.36
CA SER A 91 -31.11 4.87 -9.69
C SER A 91 -29.92 5.11 -10.62
N SER A 92 -30.31 5.46 -11.85
CA SER A 92 -29.63 6.41 -12.71
C SER A 92 -29.27 7.69 -11.93
N ALA A 93 -28.18 7.63 -11.16
CA ALA A 93 -27.34 8.74 -10.71
C ALA A 93 -26.31 8.19 -9.69
N LYS A 94 -25.02 8.29 -10.00
CA LYS A 94 -23.86 8.39 -9.07
C LYS A 94 -22.81 7.29 -9.23
N GLY A 95 -21.79 7.64 -10.01
CA GLY A 95 -20.41 7.21 -9.78
C GLY A 95 -20.08 5.77 -10.14
N CYS A 96 -18.79 5.48 -10.11
CA CYS A 96 -18.26 4.16 -10.39
C CYS A 96 -18.18 3.29 -9.12
N PRO A 97 -18.15 1.94 -9.27
CA PRO A 97 -17.82 1.05 -8.17
C PRO A 97 -16.50 1.45 -7.49
N LEU A 98 -16.37 1.09 -6.21
CA LEU A 98 -15.21 1.43 -5.40
C LEU A 98 -13.90 1.05 -6.09
N GLY A 99 -12.97 2.00 -6.14
CA GLY A 99 -11.67 1.80 -6.73
C GLY A 99 -11.65 1.87 -8.24
N TYR A 100 -12.73 2.31 -8.89
CA TYR A 100 -12.81 2.52 -10.33
C TYR A 100 -13.32 3.93 -10.67
N THR A 101 -12.98 4.37 -11.87
CA THR A 101 -13.34 5.65 -12.49
C THR A 101 -13.46 5.48 -14.00
N GLY A 102 -13.76 6.57 -14.72
CA GLY A 102 -13.99 6.56 -16.16
C GLY A 102 -15.46 6.49 -16.53
N ASN A 103 -15.74 6.74 -17.81
CA ASN A 103 -17.12 6.85 -18.31
C ASN A 103 -17.87 5.52 -18.26
N ARG A 104 -17.16 4.39 -18.22
CA ARG A 104 -17.70 3.04 -18.10
C ARG A 104 -17.15 2.30 -16.89
N CYS A 105 -16.53 3.01 -15.95
CA CYS A 105 -15.95 2.46 -14.73
C CYS A 105 -14.91 1.36 -14.95
N GLU A 106 -14.16 1.48 -16.05
CA GLU A 106 -13.15 0.54 -16.49
C GLU A 106 -11.76 0.87 -15.95
N ILE A 107 -11.55 2.07 -15.42
CA ILE A 107 -10.23 2.58 -15.03
C ILE A 107 -10.08 2.37 -13.52
N PRO A 108 -9.16 1.52 -13.03
CA PRO A 108 -8.88 1.45 -11.61
C PRO A 108 -8.26 2.76 -11.11
N CYS A 109 -8.49 3.11 -9.84
CA CYS A 109 -7.86 4.28 -9.24
C CYS A 109 -6.33 4.21 -9.36
N ARG A 110 -5.73 5.28 -9.89
CA ARG A 110 -4.28 5.39 -10.02
C ARG A 110 -3.67 5.68 -8.65
N TYR A 111 -2.54 5.04 -8.35
CA TYR A 111 -1.75 5.38 -7.17
C TYR A 111 -1.42 6.89 -7.17
N PRO A 112 -1.56 7.58 -6.01
CA PRO A 112 -1.82 7.04 -4.68
C PRO A 112 -3.31 6.92 -4.31
N SER A 113 -4.24 7.12 -5.24
CA SER A 113 -5.66 7.16 -4.93
C SER A 113 -6.34 5.78 -4.86
N PHE A 114 -7.36 5.66 -4.01
CA PHE A 114 -8.21 4.47 -3.89
C PHE A 114 -9.65 4.82 -3.42
N GLY A 115 -10.52 3.82 -3.36
CA GLY A 115 -11.86 3.95 -2.75
C GLY A 115 -12.89 4.60 -3.67
N LYS A 116 -13.95 5.18 -3.10
CA LYS A 116 -15.05 5.77 -3.88
C LYS A 116 -14.56 7.00 -4.66
N ASP A 117 -14.83 7.03 -5.96
CA ASP A 117 -14.43 8.11 -6.87
C ASP A 117 -12.93 8.47 -6.79
N CYS A 118 -12.09 7.55 -6.32
CA CYS A 118 -10.65 7.75 -6.11
C CYS A 118 -10.29 8.92 -5.16
N GLN A 119 -11.16 9.23 -4.18
CA GLN A 119 -10.95 10.35 -3.25
C GLN A 119 -10.12 10.00 -2.00
N SER A 120 -9.80 8.72 -1.77
CA SER A 120 -8.93 8.31 -0.66
C SER A 120 -7.48 8.20 -1.13
N VAL A 121 -6.49 8.35 -0.24
CA VAL A 121 -5.06 8.35 -0.57
C VAL A 121 -4.32 7.28 0.24
N CYS A 122 -3.59 6.40 -0.44
CA CYS A 122 -2.71 5.40 0.14
C CYS A 122 -1.48 6.06 0.78
N ASN A 123 -1.20 5.70 2.03
CA ASN A 123 0.02 6.07 2.73
C ASN A 123 0.95 4.84 2.88
N CYS A 124 1.20 4.18 1.76
CA CYS A 124 2.05 3.01 1.64
C CYS A 124 2.65 2.99 0.23
N THR A 125 3.64 2.13 0.00
CA THR A 125 4.22 1.97 -1.35
C THR A 125 3.17 1.46 -2.34
N GLU A 126 3.27 1.85 -3.61
CA GLU A 126 2.35 1.44 -4.68
C GLU A 126 2.06 -0.07 -4.74
N LYS A 127 3.09 -0.90 -4.49
CA LYS A 127 2.95 -2.38 -4.46
C LYS A 127 1.98 -2.90 -3.39
N LEU A 128 1.75 -2.11 -2.35
CA LEU A 128 0.86 -2.43 -1.23
C LEU A 128 -0.47 -1.68 -1.34
N CYS A 129 -0.63 -0.75 -2.29
CA CYS A 129 -1.86 0.02 -2.45
C CYS A 129 -2.81 -0.68 -3.41
N ASN A 130 -3.89 -1.24 -2.87
CA ASN A 130 -5.00 -1.77 -3.63
C ASN A 130 -5.96 -0.62 -4.00
N HIS A 131 -6.30 -0.49 -5.28
CA HIS A 131 -7.20 0.58 -5.76
C HIS A 131 -8.60 0.57 -5.11
N ILE A 132 -9.07 -0.57 -4.56
CA ILE A 132 -10.35 -0.69 -3.86
C ILE A 132 -10.19 -0.44 -2.36
N ARG A 133 -9.25 -1.14 -1.71
CA ARG A 133 -9.12 -1.20 -0.24
C ARG A 133 -8.07 -0.25 0.35
N GLY A 134 -7.20 0.31 -0.47
CA GLY A 134 -6.04 1.08 -0.04
C GLY A 134 -4.89 0.16 0.37
N CYS A 135 -4.17 0.51 1.43
CA CYS A 135 -2.98 -0.23 1.84
C CYS A 135 -3.30 -1.65 2.36
N HIS A 136 -2.70 -2.65 1.73
CA HIS A 136 -2.62 -4.03 2.22
C HIS A 136 -1.47 -4.07 3.23
N ASP A 137 -1.80 -4.25 4.49
CA ASP A 137 -0.81 -4.50 5.53
C ASP A 137 -0.08 -5.82 5.21
N SER A 138 1.10 -5.77 4.58
CA SER A 138 2.12 -6.85 4.66
C SER A 138 2.78 -6.90 6.04
N SER A 139 2.19 -6.19 6.98
CA SER A 139 2.58 -6.17 8.34
C SER A 139 1.87 -7.30 9.09
N ASN A 140 2.57 -8.43 9.23
CA ASN A 140 2.66 -9.03 10.56
C ASN A 140 3.51 -8.15 11.52
N ILE A 141 3.64 -6.85 11.26
CA ILE A 141 4.28 -5.81 12.09
C ILE A 141 3.47 -4.52 11.97
N CYS A 142 2.20 -4.65 12.29
CA CYS A 142 1.26 -3.65 12.77
C CYS A 142 0.00 -4.51 12.97
N SER A 143 -0.22 -5.05 14.16
CA SER A 143 -0.88 -4.23 15.17
C SER A 143 -1.70 -3.18 14.44
N SER A 144 -3.00 -3.43 14.28
CA SER A 144 -3.90 -2.30 14.38
C SER A 144 -3.31 -1.44 15.50
N GLY A 145 -3.16 -0.14 15.27
CA GLY A 145 -3.08 0.80 16.38
C GLY A 145 -4.33 0.74 17.27
N LYS A 146 -5.02 -0.40 17.43
CA LYS A 146 -5.26 -0.90 18.77
C LYS A 146 -3.88 -1.18 19.38
N TYR A 147 -3.22 -0.11 19.83
CA TYR A 147 -2.51 -0.17 21.10
C TYR A 147 -3.31 -1.14 21.96
N SER A 148 -2.70 -2.27 22.35
CA SER A 148 -3.38 -3.32 23.11
C SER A 148 -4.20 -2.64 24.19
N SER A 149 -5.52 -2.47 23.93
CA SER A 149 -6.33 -1.56 24.72
C SER A 149 -6.46 -2.11 26.14
N HIS A 150 -6.20 -3.40 26.31
CA HIS A 150 -6.03 -4.02 27.62
C HIS A 150 -4.87 -3.41 28.42
N ASN A 151 -3.71 -3.15 27.84
CA ASN A 151 -2.56 -2.68 28.62
C ASN A 151 -2.75 -1.23 29.09
N VAL A 152 -3.23 -0.29 28.26
CA VAL A 152 -3.51 1.10 28.70
C VAL A 152 -4.61 1.14 29.75
N MET A 153 -5.67 0.36 29.54
CA MET A 153 -6.80 0.33 30.46
C MET A 153 -6.39 -0.32 31.79
N ILE A 154 -5.55 -1.36 31.76
CA ILE A 154 -4.97 -1.96 32.97
C ILE A 154 -4.06 -0.97 33.70
N TYR A 155 -3.16 -0.25 33.02
CA TYR A 155 -2.31 0.75 33.68
C TYR A 155 -3.13 1.88 34.30
N SER A 156 -4.16 2.36 33.61
CA SER A 156 -5.05 3.41 34.13
C SER A 156 -5.80 2.96 35.38
N ILE A 157 -6.29 1.71 35.41
CA ILE A 157 -6.96 1.13 36.57
C ILE A 157 -5.98 0.96 37.74
N VAL A 158 -4.77 0.43 37.49
CA VAL A 158 -3.76 0.23 38.54
C VAL A 158 -3.30 1.56 39.15
N ILE A 159 -3.05 2.58 38.32
CA ILE A 159 -2.69 3.91 38.81
C ILE A 159 -3.83 4.51 39.65
N GLY A 160 -5.08 4.36 39.20
CA GLY A 160 -6.24 4.81 39.97
C GLY A 160 -6.36 4.15 41.35
N LEU A 161 -6.15 2.83 41.44
CA LEU A 161 -6.19 2.10 42.71
C LEU A 161 -5.05 2.51 43.65
N LEU A 162 -3.84 2.72 43.13
CA LEU A 162 -2.71 3.20 43.93
C LEU A 162 -2.97 4.59 44.51
N LEU A 163 -3.50 5.52 43.71
CA LEU A 163 -3.85 6.86 44.18
C LEU A 163 -4.92 6.81 45.27
N LEU A 164 -5.98 6.01 45.10
CA LEU A 164 -7.02 5.85 46.12
C LEU A 164 -6.45 5.29 47.43
N LEU A 165 -5.57 4.29 47.38
CA LEU A 165 -4.93 3.74 48.58
C LEU A 165 -4.05 4.77 49.29
N THR A 166 -3.31 5.61 48.54
CA THR A 166 -2.49 6.68 49.16
C THR A 166 -3.35 7.73 49.87
N ILE A 167 -4.50 8.10 49.30
CA ILE A 167 -5.44 9.06 49.91
C ILE A 167 -6.04 8.48 51.20
N ILE A 168 -6.45 7.21 51.18
CA ILE A 168 -6.97 6.53 52.37
C ILE A 168 -5.89 6.44 53.46
N GLN A 169 -4.66 6.10 53.08
CA GLN A 169 -3.56 6.02 54.02
C GLN A 169 -3.26 7.37 54.67
N PHE A 170 -3.27 8.44 53.88
CA PHE A 170 -3.07 9.80 54.36
C PHE A 170 -4.21 10.23 55.28
N SER A 171 -5.47 9.99 54.90
CA SER A 171 -6.62 10.36 55.73
C SER A 171 -6.63 9.62 57.08
N VAL A 172 -6.29 8.33 57.10
CA VAL A 172 -6.11 7.56 58.35
C VAL A 172 -4.97 8.14 59.19
N TYR A 173 -3.83 8.47 58.58
CA TYR A 173 -2.71 9.08 59.29
C TYR A 173 -3.09 10.41 59.96
N PHE A 174 -3.79 11.29 59.24
CA PHE A 174 -4.28 12.56 59.81
C PHE A 174 -5.33 12.33 60.89
N TYR A 175 -6.21 11.36 60.73
CA TYR A 175 -7.18 10.98 61.75
C TYR A 175 -6.48 10.48 63.02
N LEU A 176 -5.46 9.63 62.90
CA LEU A 176 -4.67 9.16 64.03
C LEU A 176 -3.89 10.30 64.70
N LEU A 177 -3.30 11.22 63.93
CA LEU A 177 -2.66 12.43 64.47
C LEU A 177 -3.66 13.32 65.20
N TYR A 178 -4.87 13.47 64.66
CA TYR A 178 -5.95 14.22 65.28
C TYR A 178 -6.40 13.58 66.59
N CYS A 179 -6.65 12.26 66.60
CA CYS A 179 -6.97 11.50 67.81
C CYS A 179 -5.84 11.55 68.83
N PHE A 180 -4.57 11.48 68.41
CA PHE A 180 -3.42 11.59 69.30
C PHE A 180 -3.25 13.01 69.87
N ARG A 181 -3.46 14.03 69.05
CA ARG A 181 -3.52 15.44 69.47
C ARG A 181 -4.62 15.63 70.50
N ILE A 182 -5.84 15.14 70.24
CA ILE A 182 -6.96 15.20 71.19
C ILE A 182 -6.67 14.40 72.46
N GLY A 183 -6.15 13.17 72.35
CA GLY A 183 -5.82 12.34 73.50
C GLY A 183 -4.74 12.99 74.37
N ARG A 184 -3.73 13.64 73.76
CA ARG A 184 -2.76 14.46 74.49
C ARG A 184 -3.38 15.72 75.08
N ILE A 185 -4.28 16.41 74.38
CA ILE A 185 -5.02 17.57 74.91
C ILE A 185 -5.85 17.15 76.15
N PHE A 186 -6.55 16.03 76.09
CA PHE A 186 -7.37 15.49 77.19
C PHE A 186 -6.51 15.04 78.39
N LEU A 187 -5.35 14.43 78.15
CA LEU A 187 -4.38 14.09 79.18
C LEU A 187 -3.75 15.34 79.83
N THR A 188 -3.47 16.39 79.05
CA THR A 188 -2.97 17.66 79.61
C THR A 188 -4.03 18.43 80.40
N PHE A 189 -5.31 18.32 80.04
CA PHE A 189 -6.41 18.89 80.82
C PHE A 189 -6.64 18.11 82.12
N SER A 190 -6.50 16.78 82.12
CA SER A 190 -6.63 15.97 83.34
C SER A 190 -5.50 16.20 84.37
N PHE A 191 -4.33 16.70 83.95
CA PHE A 191 -3.21 16.99 84.85
C PHE A 191 -3.16 18.44 85.37
N LYS A 192 -4.10 19.30 84.94
CA LYS A 192 -4.15 20.72 85.28
C LYS A 192 -5.43 21.11 86.04
N VAL A 193 -5.96 20.17 86.82
CA VAL A 193 -7.01 20.36 87.84
C VAL A 193 -6.47 19.90 89.18
#